data_AF-A0A1G0INS5-F1
#
_entry.id   AF-A0A1G0INS5-F1
#
_cell.length_a   1.000
_cell.length_b   1.000
_cell.length_c   1.000
_cell.angle_alpha   90.00
_cell.angle_beta   90.00
_cell.angle_gamma   90.00
#
_symmetry.space_group_name_H-M   'P 1'
#
loop_
_entity.id
_entity.type
_entity.pdbx_description
1 polymer ?
#
loop_
_entity_poly.entity_id
_entity_poly.type
_entity_poly.pdbx_seq_one_letter_code
_entity_poly.pdbx_strand_id
1 'polypeptide(L)'
;MRYLMRREAGMTLLEVMLVIVIAAVMILMGLRQYQTLKVDSDIRQAKYNMDVLFNAASGYYQGNCRRERDSSGAMLAGTATLDDPSGTVPNPFPLPIEETLRAEGYLTQTYPLVRFVDAATAGGGYVVQLNKQAVDDRTFISAAGKPIKVGRIIIWKIQVAMRITNPVSGRMTQYSNLLGADCQSKSVDNGETVLPCNANPSGPYNYLVWERLPSFASPSGHSTLWPTNPTVTQFEQMYSTAPASYLAGLPASEYPAQNFLCGS
;
A
#
# COMPACT_ATOMS: atom_id res chain seq x y z
N MET A 1 22.04 27.80 77.51
CA MET A 1 21.23 27.66 76.28
C MET A 1 21.90 28.43 75.15
N ARG A 2 22.41 27.72 74.13
CA ARG A 2 23.00 28.34 72.94
C ARG A 2 21.87 28.76 71.99
N TYR A 3 21.77 30.05 71.71
CA TYR A 3 20.88 30.55 70.65
C TYR A 3 21.46 30.15 69.30
N LEU A 4 20.73 29.31 68.57
CA LEU A 4 20.98 29.01 67.16
C LEU A 4 20.64 30.27 66.34
N MET A 5 21.66 31.00 65.89
CA MET A 5 21.48 32.05 64.89
C MET A 5 21.11 31.38 63.55
N ARG A 6 19.84 31.51 63.17
CA ARG A 6 19.35 31.15 61.85
C ARG A 6 19.86 32.20 60.86
N ARG A 7 20.84 31.84 60.03
CA ARG A 7 21.25 32.64 58.87
C ARG A 7 20.12 32.59 57.85
N GLU A 8 19.30 33.64 57.80
CA GLU A 8 18.45 33.87 56.65
C GLU A 8 19.33 34.45 55.54
N ALA A 9 19.75 33.60 54.62
CA ALA A 9 20.35 34.05 53.37
C ALA A 9 19.24 34.76 52.59
N GLY A 10 19.32 36.09 52.51
CA GLY A 10 18.38 36.89 51.74
C GLY A 10 18.43 36.48 50.28
N MET A 11 17.41 35.75 49.84
CA MET A 11 17.24 35.37 48.44
C MET A 11 17.06 36.66 47.64
N THR A 12 18.02 36.97 46.78
CA THR A 12 17.95 38.22 46.01
C THR A 12 16.87 38.10 44.95
N LEU A 13 16.07 39.16 44.73
CA LEU A 13 14.99 39.16 43.73
C LEU A 13 15.51 38.78 42.33
N LEU A 14 16.77 39.08 42.04
CA LEU A 14 17.47 38.72 40.81
C LEU A 14 17.68 37.21 40.66
N GLU A 15 18.03 36.50 41.74
CA GLU A 15 18.19 35.05 41.75
C GLU A 15 16.86 34.34 41.49
N VAL A 16 15.76 34.82 42.07
CA VAL A 16 14.41 34.30 41.81
C VAL A 16 13.99 34.53 40.36
N MET A 17 14.24 35.72 39.81
CA MET A 17 13.95 36.01 38.40
C MET A 17 14.76 35.12 37.45
N LEU A 18 16.04 34.89 37.73
CA LEU A 18 16.90 34.03 36.92
C LEU A 18 16.38 32.58 36.88
N VAL A 19 16.01 32.02 38.04
CA VAL A 19 15.48 30.66 38.12
C VAL A 19 14.18 30.53 37.33
N ILE A 20 13.29 31.53 37.40
CA ILE A 20 12.03 31.53 36.64
C ILE A 20 12.30 31.56 35.13
N VAL A 21 13.26 32.38 34.67
CA VAL A 21 13.62 32.46 33.25
C VAL A 21 14.19 31.13 32.76
N ILE A 22 15.11 30.53 33.51
CA ILE A 22 15.72 29.24 33.15
C ILE A 22 14.64 28.14 33.09
N ALA A 23 13.73 28.10 34.07
CA ALA A 23 12.63 27.15 34.09
C ALA A 23 11.69 27.33 32.89
N ALA A 24 11.32 28.57 32.54
CA ALA A 24 10.48 28.86 31.38
C ALA A 24 11.11 28.42 30.06
N VAL A 25 12.43 28.65 29.88
CA VAL A 25 13.15 28.21 28.68
C VAL A 25 13.20 26.68 28.59
N MET A 26 13.48 25.97 29.69
CA MET A 26 13.47 24.51 29.72
C MET A 26 12.09 23.94 29.37
N ILE A 27 11.01 24.52 29.89
CA ILE A 27 9.63 24.09 29.58
C ILE A 27 9.32 24.32 28.09
N LEU A 28 9.67 25.49 27.53
CA LEU A 28 9.45 25.78 26.12
C LEU A 28 10.23 24.85 25.19
N MET A 29 11.49 24.55 25.51
CA MET A 29 12.28 23.57 24.76
C MET A 29 11.68 22.16 24.86
N GLY A 30 11.28 21.74 26.06
CA GLY A 30 10.62 20.45 26.28
C GLY A 30 9.32 20.29 25.47
N LEU A 31 8.50 21.34 25.42
CA LEU A 31 7.26 21.33 24.63
C LEU A 31 7.53 21.22 23.13
N ARG A 32 8.52 21.95 22.60
CA ARG A 32 8.92 21.86 21.19
C ARG A 32 9.47 20.48 20.84
N GLN A 33 10.33 19.93 21.69
CA GLN A 33 10.89 18.60 21.48
C GLN A 33 9.80 17.51 21.52
N TYR A 34 8.86 17.62 22.46
CA TYR A 34 7.71 16.72 22.54
C TYR A 34 6.87 16.75 21.27
N GLN A 35 6.57 17.94 20.74
CA GLN A 35 5.81 18.08 19.50
C GLN A 35 6.50 17.40 18.32
N THR A 36 7.81 17.59 18.16
CA THR A 36 8.59 16.93 17.09
C THR A 36 8.57 15.41 17.23
N LEU A 37 8.85 14.88 18.43
CA LEU A 37 8.84 13.44 18.68
C LEU A 37 7.46 12.83 18.46
N LYS A 38 6.39 13.56 18.78
CA LYS A 38 5.03 13.10 18.56
C LYS A 38 4.71 12.99 17.07
N VAL A 39 5.11 13.97 16.27
CA VAL A 39 4.95 13.93 14.81
C VAL A 39 5.72 12.77 14.20
N ASP A 40 6.98 12.55 14.63
CA ASP A 40 7.78 11.43 14.16
C ASP A 40 7.16 10.08 14.51
N SER A 41 6.61 9.95 15.72
CA SER A 41 5.88 8.76 16.15
C SER A 41 4.65 8.51 15.26
N ASP A 42 3.85 9.54 14.98
CA ASP A 42 2.65 9.40 14.18
C ASP A 42 2.99 9.05 12.72
N ILE A 43 4.08 9.58 12.16
CA ILE A 43 4.61 9.24 10.82
C ILE A 43 5.04 7.76 10.78
N ARG A 44 5.75 7.27 11.80
CA ARG A 44 6.16 5.87 11.87
C ARG A 44 4.97 4.93 11.97
N GLN A 45 3.93 5.31 12.72
CA GLN A 45 2.69 4.56 12.81
C GLN A 45 1.97 4.49 11.47
N ALA A 46 1.86 5.62 10.75
CA ALA A 46 1.26 5.61 9.41
C ALA A 46 2.02 4.69 8.45
N LYS A 47 3.37 4.69 8.47
CA LYS A 47 4.18 3.77 7.67
C LYS A 47 3.92 2.31 8.01
N TYR A 48 3.90 1.98 9.29
CA TYR A 48 3.56 0.63 9.75
C TYR A 48 2.18 0.19 9.27
N ASN A 49 1.16 1.04 9.37
CA ASN A 49 -0.20 0.73 8.90
C ASN A 49 -0.21 0.45 7.39
N MET A 50 0.51 1.25 6.60
CA MET A 50 0.63 1.05 5.16
C MET A 50 1.31 -0.28 4.84
N ASP A 51 2.41 -0.62 5.52
CA ASP A 51 3.13 -1.87 5.29
C ASP A 51 2.25 -3.10 5.61
N VAL A 52 1.47 -3.04 6.69
CA VAL A 52 0.52 -4.09 7.06
C VAL A 52 -0.55 -4.26 5.98
N LEU A 53 -1.11 -3.17 5.45
CA LEU A 53 -2.11 -3.20 4.38
C LEU A 53 -1.52 -3.72 3.06
N PHE A 54 -0.29 -3.30 2.71
CA PHE A 54 0.41 -3.82 1.54
C PHE A 54 0.65 -5.32 1.65
N ASN A 55 1.08 -5.80 2.81
CA ASN A 55 1.31 -7.22 3.03
C ASN A 55 0.00 -8.02 2.91
N ALA A 56 -1.09 -7.55 3.53
CA ALA A 56 -2.41 -8.18 3.42
C ALA A 56 -2.93 -8.22 1.96
N ALA A 57 -2.82 -7.10 1.24
CA ALA A 57 -3.21 -7.02 -0.16
C ALA A 57 -2.35 -7.92 -1.06
N SER A 58 -1.06 -8.09 -0.74
CA SER A 58 -0.18 -9.01 -1.44
C SER A 58 -0.57 -10.47 -1.22
N GLY A 59 -0.97 -10.83 0.01
CA GLY A 59 -1.52 -12.14 0.34
C GLY A 59 -2.81 -12.43 -0.42
N TYR A 60 -3.74 -11.47 -0.45
CA TYR A 60 -4.96 -11.58 -1.25
C TYR A 60 -4.64 -11.77 -2.74
N TYR A 61 -3.71 -10.98 -3.28
CA TYR A 61 -3.30 -11.12 -4.68
C TYR A 61 -2.73 -12.52 -4.96
N GLN A 62 -1.79 -13.00 -4.14
CA GLN A 62 -1.16 -14.30 -4.34
C GLN A 62 -2.17 -15.45 -4.24
N GLY A 63 -3.14 -15.37 -3.33
CA GLY A 63 -4.19 -16.39 -3.17
C GLY A 63 -5.21 -16.41 -4.31
N ASN A 64 -5.53 -15.24 -4.90
CA ASN A 64 -6.68 -15.10 -5.81
C ASN A 64 -6.29 -14.79 -7.27
N CYS A 65 -5.00 -14.72 -7.59
CA CYS A 65 -4.57 -14.46 -8.95
C CYS A 65 -4.41 -15.73 -9.81
N ARG A 66 -4.51 -16.93 -9.21
CA ARG A 66 -4.48 -18.22 -9.92
C ARG A 66 -5.87 -18.79 -10.12
N ARG A 67 -6.15 -19.24 -11.34
CA ARG A 67 -7.33 -20.03 -11.66
C ARG A 67 -7.21 -21.43 -11.07
N GLU A 68 -7.86 -21.69 -9.96
CA GLU A 68 -8.08 -23.07 -9.50
C GLU A 68 -9.38 -23.62 -10.09
N ARG A 69 -9.27 -24.78 -10.75
CA ARG A 69 -10.43 -25.57 -11.17
C ARG A 69 -10.64 -26.68 -10.15
N ASP A 70 -11.88 -26.91 -9.77
CA ASP A 70 -12.23 -28.09 -9.00
C ASP A 70 -12.02 -29.37 -9.82
N SER A 71 -12.21 -30.53 -9.18
CA SER A 71 -12.12 -31.84 -9.83
C SER A 71 -13.16 -32.08 -10.93
N SER A 72 -14.17 -31.20 -11.07
CA SER A 72 -15.18 -31.21 -12.13
C SER A 72 -14.84 -30.26 -13.29
N GLY A 73 -13.74 -29.51 -13.19
CA GLY A 73 -13.30 -28.53 -14.18
C GLY A 73 -13.98 -27.16 -14.07
N ALA A 74 -14.82 -26.96 -13.05
CA ALA A 74 -15.46 -25.69 -12.74
C ALA A 74 -14.50 -24.77 -11.97
N MET A 75 -14.62 -23.46 -12.19
CA MET A 75 -13.78 -22.47 -11.52
C MET A 75 -14.22 -22.34 -10.06
N LEU A 76 -13.29 -22.51 -9.12
CA LEU A 76 -13.57 -22.34 -7.69
C LEU A 76 -13.85 -20.85 -7.40
N ALA A 77 -14.92 -20.57 -6.66
CA ALA A 77 -15.29 -19.22 -6.23
C ALA A 77 -14.29 -18.73 -5.16
N GLY A 78 -13.80 -17.50 -5.31
CA GLY A 78 -12.68 -16.93 -4.55
C GLY A 78 -11.41 -16.82 -5.41
N THR A 79 -11.04 -17.91 -6.08
CA THR A 79 -9.80 -18.02 -6.89
C THR A 79 -9.84 -17.40 -8.30
N ALA A 80 -10.98 -16.89 -8.78
CA ALA A 80 -11.16 -16.60 -10.22
C ALA A 80 -11.31 -15.11 -10.59
N THR A 81 -11.39 -14.17 -9.64
CA THR A 81 -11.87 -12.81 -9.92
C THR A 81 -10.84 -11.87 -10.53
N LEU A 82 -9.53 -12.13 -10.41
CA LEU A 82 -8.50 -11.25 -10.98
C LEU A 82 -7.99 -11.72 -12.36
N ASP A 83 -8.33 -12.93 -12.80
CA ASP A 83 -7.95 -13.51 -14.10
C ASP A 83 -9.18 -13.77 -14.99
N ASP A 84 -9.90 -12.68 -15.31
CA ASP A 84 -10.98 -12.73 -16.27
C ASP A 84 -10.48 -12.33 -17.67
N PRO A 85 -10.35 -13.30 -18.61
CA PRO A 85 -10.00 -13.03 -20.00
C PRO A 85 -11.11 -12.25 -20.74
N SER A 86 -12.33 -12.19 -20.21
CA SER A 86 -13.42 -11.37 -20.79
C SER A 86 -13.35 -9.89 -20.40
N GLY A 87 -12.44 -9.51 -19.49
CA GLY A 87 -12.15 -8.12 -19.16
C GLY A 87 -13.22 -7.43 -18.31
N THR A 88 -14.11 -8.18 -17.68
CA THR A 88 -15.23 -7.65 -16.87
C THR A 88 -14.84 -7.21 -15.47
N VAL A 89 -13.58 -7.41 -15.07
CA VAL A 89 -13.08 -7.02 -13.74
C VAL A 89 -12.93 -5.49 -13.68
N PRO A 90 -13.56 -4.83 -12.71
CA PRO A 90 -13.41 -3.39 -12.50
C PRO A 90 -11.93 -3.00 -12.38
N ASN A 91 -11.55 -1.89 -13.00
CA ASN A 91 -10.24 -1.28 -12.84
C ASN A 91 -10.43 0.21 -12.55
N PRO A 92 -10.12 0.69 -11.33
CA PRO A 92 -9.52 -0.03 -10.20
C PRO A 92 -10.43 -1.11 -9.60
N PHE A 93 -9.83 -2.20 -9.10
CA PHE A 93 -10.54 -3.26 -8.37
C PHE A 93 -10.49 -2.93 -6.86
N PRO A 94 -11.62 -2.58 -6.23
CA PRO A 94 -11.63 -2.25 -4.81
C PRO A 94 -11.32 -3.48 -3.95
N LEU A 95 -10.52 -3.29 -2.89
CA LEU A 95 -10.28 -4.29 -1.85
C LEU A 95 -10.76 -3.72 -0.50
N PRO A 96 -12.06 -3.88 -0.18
CA PRO A 96 -12.60 -3.45 1.10
C PRO A 96 -11.86 -4.12 2.27
N ILE A 97 -11.41 -3.31 3.23
CA ILE A 97 -10.52 -3.79 4.30
C ILE A 97 -11.25 -4.76 5.25
N GLU A 98 -12.50 -4.46 5.60
CA GLU A 98 -13.26 -5.27 6.56
C GLU A 98 -13.93 -6.47 5.87
N GLU A 99 -14.61 -6.26 4.74
CA GLU A 99 -15.36 -7.32 4.05
C GLU A 99 -14.48 -8.32 3.32
N THR A 100 -13.29 -7.93 2.85
CA THR A 100 -12.40 -8.80 2.07
C THR A 100 -11.14 -9.14 2.84
N LEU A 101 -10.29 -8.13 3.13
CA LEU A 101 -8.97 -8.42 3.70
C LEU A 101 -9.05 -9.04 5.10
N ARG A 102 -9.94 -8.55 5.98
CA ARG A 102 -10.10 -9.07 7.34
C ARG A 102 -10.97 -10.32 7.39
N ALA A 103 -12.12 -10.32 6.72
CA ALA A 103 -13.03 -11.47 6.72
C ALA A 103 -12.39 -12.75 6.16
N GLU A 104 -11.56 -12.63 5.12
CA GLU A 104 -10.86 -13.76 4.51
C GLU A 104 -9.52 -14.08 5.20
N GLY A 105 -9.16 -13.35 6.25
CA GLY A 105 -7.99 -13.64 7.10
C GLY A 105 -6.64 -13.16 6.55
N TYR A 106 -6.61 -12.41 5.45
CA TYR A 106 -5.37 -11.80 4.94
C TYR A 106 -4.85 -10.67 5.84
N LEU A 107 -5.74 -10.00 6.57
CA LEU A 107 -5.44 -8.97 7.56
C LEU A 107 -5.85 -9.44 8.95
N THR A 108 -4.91 -10.03 9.68
CA THR A 108 -5.10 -10.47 11.07
C THR A 108 -4.70 -9.41 12.10
N GLN A 109 -3.87 -8.45 11.71
CA GLN A 109 -3.35 -7.41 12.58
C GLN A 109 -4.28 -6.20 12.58
N THR A 110 -4.74 -5.78 13.76
CA THR A 110 -5.33 -4.46 13.95
C THR A 110 -4.23 -3.40 13.97
N TYR A 111 -4.35 -2.40 13.11
CA TYR A 111 -3.45 -1.26 13.06
C TYR A 111 -4.01 -0.09 13.90
N PRO A 112 -3.16 0.66 14.62
CA PRO A 112 -3.59 1.78 15.45
C PRO A 112 -4.03 2.98 14.62
N LEU A 113 -4.95 3.78 15.18
CA LEU A 113 -5.39 5.03 14.58
C LEU A 113 -4.28 6.08 14.59
N VAL A 114 -4.13 6.79 13.46
CA VAL A 114 -3.17 7.89 13.31
C VAL A 114 -3.93 9.21 13.27
N ARG A 115 -3.50 10.19 14.08
CA ARG A 115 -4.27 11.42 14.33
C ARG A 115 -4.50 12.30 13.09
N PHE A 116 -3.58 12.31 12.14
CA PHE A 116 -3.71 13.10 10.92
C PHE A 116 -4.45 12.36 9.79
N VAL A 117 -4.85 11.10 10.04
CA VAL A 117 -5.62 10.28 9.10
C VAL A 117 -7.10 10.45 9.42
N ASP A 118 -7.89 10.71 8.38
CA ASP A 118 -9.33 10.89 8.53
C ASP A 118 -10.02 9.54 8.72
N ALA A 119 -10.10 9.09 9.98
CA ALA A 119 -10.66 7.81 10.35
C ALA A 119 -12.20 7.73 10.26
N ALA A 120 -12.88 8.79 9.84
CA ALA A 120 -14.35 8.82 9.73
C ALA A 120 -14.86 8.04 8.51
N THR A 121 -13.99 7.61 7.59
CA THR A 121 -14.36 6.78 6.44
C THR A 121 -14.21 5.29 6.74
N ALA A 122 -14.92 4.45 5.97
CA ALA A 122 -14.70 3.01 5.95
C ALA A 122 -13.20 2.68 5.79
N GLY A 123 -12.73 1.63 6.47
CA GLY A 123 -11.30 1.28 6.50
C GLY A 123 -10.41 2.14 7.40
N GLY A 124 -10.97 3.05 8.21
CA GLY A 124 -10.20 3.86 9.15
C GLY A 124 -9.34 4.92 8.47
N GLY A 125 -9.82 5.47 7.35
CA GLY A 125 -9.10 6.47 6.56
C GLY A 125 -8.14 5.90 5.51
N TYR A 126 -8.14 4.58 5.33
CA TYR A 126 -7.36 3.89 4.32
C TYR A 126 -8.25 3.23 3.27
N VAL A 127 -7.81 3.26 2.02
CA VAL A 127 -8.44 2.60 0.88
C VAL A 127 -7.39 1.71 0.22
N VAL A 128 -7.74 0.45 -0.02
CA VAL A 128 -6.87 -0.50 -0.69
C VAL A 128 -7.55 -0.95 -1.97
N GLN A 129 -6.79 -1.03 -3.07
CA GLN A 129 -7.30 -1.46 -4.36
C GLN A 129 -6.18 -2.08 -5.21
N LEU A 130 -6.57 -2.81 -6.25
CA LEU A 130 -5.67 -3.30 -7.27
C LEU A 130 -5.90 -2.52 -8.57
N ASN A 131 -4.83 -1.96 -9.11
CA ASN A 131 -4.86 -1.27 -10.39
C ASN A 131 -4.25 -2.17 -11.47
N LYS A 132 -4.99 -2.40 -12.54
CA LYS A 132 -4.47 -3.10 -13.70
C LYS A 132 -3.52 -2.18 -14.45
N GLN A 133 -2.27 -2.61 -14.56
CA GLN A 133 -1.30 -2.00 -15.46
C GLN A 133 -1.41 -2.72 -16.81
N ALA A 134 -1.82 -1.97 -17.84
CA ALA A 134 -1.81 -2.48 -19.20
C ALA A 134 -0.37 -2.76 -19.63
N VAL A 135 -0.10 -4.00 -20.04
CA VAL A 135 1.12 -4.39 -20.74
C VAL A 135 0.70 -4.77 -22.14
N ASP A 136 1.52 -4.39 -23.13
CA ASP A 136 1.25 -4.73 -24.52
C ASP A 136 1.15 -6.24 -24.71
N ASP A 137 0.27 -6.65 -25.63
CA ASP A 137 0.12 -8.05 -26.00
C ASP A 137 1.48 -8.59 -26.52
N ARG A 138 1.87 -9.79 -26.10
CA ARG A 138 3.07 -10.43 -26.63
C ARG A 138 2.79 -10.88 -28.06
N THR A 139 3.58 -10.39 -29.01
CA THR A 139 3.46 -10.78 -30.42
C THR A 139 4.76 -11.37 -30.95
N PHE A 140 4.67 -12.39 -31.81
CA PHE A 140 5.77 -12.80 -32.68
C PHE A 140 5.42 -12.51 -34.13
N ILE A 141 6.44 -12.32 -34.96
CA ILE A 141 6.26 -12.19 -36.40
C ILE A 141 6.26 -13.61 -36.99
N SER A 142 5.14 -14.00 -37.59
CA SER A 142 5.03 -15.26 -38.33
C SER A 142 5.96 -15.29 -39.54
N ALA A 143 6.21 -16.49 -40.08
CA ALA A 143 6.97 -16.64 -41.34
C ALA A 143 6.37 -15.84 -42.51
N ALA A 144 5.08 -15.49 -42.45
CA ALA A 144 4.39 -14.64 -43.42
C ALA A 144 4.50 -13.12 -43.12
N GLY A 145 5.34 -12.70 -42.17
CA GLY A 145 5.56 -11.30 -41.81
C GLY A 145 4.45 -10.65 -40.99
N LYS A 146 3.41 -11.40 -40.58
CA LYS A 146 2.28 -10.88 -39.78
C LYS A 146 2.53 -11.06 -38.28
N PRO A 147 2.24 -10.05 -37.43
CA PRO A 147 2.28 -10.20 -35.98
C PRO A 147 1.15 -11.12 -35.51
N ILE A 148 1.51 -12.24 -34.88
CA ILE A 148 0.60 -13.15 -34.21
C ILE A 148 0.70 -12.89 -32.71
N LYS A 149 -0.45 -12.65 -32.07
CA LYS A 149 -0.56 -12.51 -30.61
C LYS A 149 -0.43 -13.87 -29.95
N VAL A 150 0.50 -14.01 -29.02
CA VAL A 150 0.80 -15.25 -28.27
C VAL A 150 0.10 -15.26 -26.92
N GLY A 151 -0.13 -14.09 -26.34
CA GLY A 151 -0.73 -13.98 -25.01
C GLY A 151 -0.68 -12.56 -24.47
N ARG A 152 -1.33 -12.36 -23.33
CA ARG A 152 -1.38 -11.07 -22.62
C ARG A 152 -0.90 -11.28 -21.20
N ILE A 153 0.08 -10.48 -20.80
CA ILE A 153 0.50 -10.40 -19.39
C ILE A 153 -0.38 -9.35 -18.72
N ILE A 154 -1.06 -9.74 -17.65
CA ILE A 154 -1.77 -8.80 -16.80
C ILE A 154 -0.92 -8.57 -15.55
N ILE A 155 -0.55 -7.31 -15.32
CA ILE A 155 0.14 -6.89 -14.09
C ILE A 155 -0.85 -6.11 -13.26
N TRP A 156 -1.07 -6.54 -12.03
CA TRP A 156 -1.80 -5.75 -11.04
C TRP A 156 -0.82 -5.07 -10.11
N LYS A 157 -1.05 -3.78 -9.85
CA LYS A 157 -0.36 -3.00 -8.82
C LYS A 157 -1.26 -2.85 -7.62
N ILE A 158 -0.73 -3.09 -6.44
CA ILE A 158 -1.42 -2.77 -5.20
C ILE A 158 -1.31 -1.28 -5.00
N GLN A 159 -2.44 -0.64 -4.74
CA GLN A 159 -2.51 0.74 -4.31
C GLN A 159 -3.09 0.81 -2.91
N VAL A 160 -2.36 1.47 -2.02
CA VAL A 160 -2.85 1.87 -0.70
C VAL A 160 -2.94 3.40 -0.71
N ALA A 161 -4.12 3.92 -0.41
CA ALA A 161 -4.39 5.34 -0.31
C ALA A 161 -4.78 5.69 1.12
N MET A 162 -4.28 6.82 1.62
CA MET A 162 -4.55 7.30 2.97
C MET A 162 -5.14 8.70 2.90
N ARG A 163 -6.30 8.88 3.53
CA ARG A 163 -7.02 10.15 3.59
C ARG A 163 -6.45 11.04 4.69
N ILE A 164 -6.09 12.26 4.36
CA ILE A 164 -5.57 13.22 5.34
C ILE A 164 -6.71 14.06 5.92
N THR A 165 -6.69 14.25 7.24
CA THR A 165 -7.61 15.16 7.93
C THR A 165 -7.28 16.61 7.56
N ASN A 166 -8.28 17.36 7.07
CA ASN A 166 -8.13 18.75 6.60
C ASN A 166 -7.03 18.92 5.54
N PRO A 167 -7.26 18.43 4.30
CA PRO A 167 -6.26 18.46 3.24
C PRO A 167 -6.08 19.88 2.69
N VAL A 168 -5.12 20.61 3.25
CA VAL A 168 -4.63 21.88 2.70
C VAL A 168 -3.38 21.59 1.88
N SER A 169 -3.25 22.21 0.69
CA SER A 169 -2.16 21.95 -0.26
C SER A 169 -0.76 21.92 0.37
N GLY A 170 -0.45 22.89 1.25
CA GLY A 170 0.84 22.95 1.95
C GLY A 170 1.10 21.77 2.88
N ARG A 171 0.07 21.29 3.61
CA ARG A 171 0.20 20.12 4.51
C ARG A 171 0.25 18.82 3.73
N MET A 172 -0.50 18.71 2.64
CA MET A 172 -0.47 17.54 1.75
C MET A 172 0.93 17.32 1.20
N THR A 173 1.58 18.38 0.69
CA THR A 173 2.96 18.29 0.18
C THR A 173 3.95 17.96 1.30
N GLN A 174 3.79 18.53 2.49
CA GLN A 174 4.65 18.20 3.63
C GLN A 174 4.53 16.72 4.03
N TYR A 175 3.31 16.21 4.21
CA TYR A 175 3.10 14.80 4.57
C TYR A 175 3.49 13.84 3.46
N SER A 176 3.24 14.20 2.19
CA SER A 176 3.70 13.45 1.03
C SER A 176 5.22 13.24 1.06
N ASN A 177 5.98 14.29 1.36
CA ASN A 177 7.44 14.22 1.42
C ASN A 177 7.94 13.43 2.65
N LEU A 178 7.30 13.60 3.81
CA LEU A 178 7.68 12.91 5.04
C LEU A 178 7.39 11.40 5.01
N LEU A 179 6.24 11.04 4.43
CA LEU A 179 5.81 9.65 4.32
C LEU A 179 6.37 8.96 3.07
N GLY A 180 6.84 9.72 2.08
CA GLY A 180 7.33 9.19 0.81
C GLY A 180 6.20 8.64 -0.05
N ALA A 181 5.10 9.38 -0.17
CA ALA A 181 3.99 9.04 -1.08
C ALA A 181 4.45 9.15 -2.53
N ASP A 182 3.96 8.25 -3.38
CA ASP A 182 4.29 8.27 -4.82
C ASP A 182 3.52 9.38 -5.53
N CYS A 183 2.29 9.65 -5.10
CA CYS A 183 1.51 10.77 -5.61
C CYS A 183 0.44 11.25 -4.60
N GLN A 184 -0.16 12.38 -4.93
CA GLN A 184 -1.37 12.89 -4.29
C GLN A 184 -2.55 12.64 -5.23
N SER A 185 -3.67 12.18 -4.68
CA SER A 185 -4.83 11.78 -5.48
C SER A 185 -6.16 12.17 -4.84
N LYS A 186 -7.24 11.86 -5.55
CA LYS A 186 -8.63 12.08 -5.15
C LYS A 186 -9.44 10.80 -5.31
N SER A 187 -10.55 10.72 -4.58
CA SER A 187 -11.51 9.62 -4.74
C SER A 187 -12.34 9.76 -6.02
N VAL A 188 -12.74 8.63 -6.59
CA VAL A 188 -13.63 8.55 -7.78
C VAL A 188 -15.06 8.23 -7.36
N ASP A 189 -15.26 7.22 -6.52
CA ASP A 189 -16.58 6.64 -6.20
C ASP A 189 -16.94 6.84 -4.73
N ASN A 190 -17.27 8.07 -4.32
CA ASN A 190 -17.73 8.40 -2.95
C ASN A 190 -16.80 7.94 -1.80
N GLY A 191 -15.52 7.66 -2.09
CA GLY A 191 -14.55 7.18 -1.10
C GLY A 191 -14.15 5.71 -1.26
N GLU A 192 -14.81 4.93 -2.12
CA GLU A 192 -14.53 3.49 -2.28
C GLU A 192 -13.26 3.22 -3.09
N THR A 193 -13.00 4.05 -4.10
CA THR A 193 -11.81 3.95 -4.95
C THR A 193 -11.09 5.29 -5.04
N VAL A 194 -9.78 5.24 -5.31
CA VAL A 194 -8.90 6.39 -5.45
C VAL A 194 -8.17 6.32 -6.78
N LEU A 195 -8.01 7.45 -7.48
CA LEU A 195 -7.36 7.45 -8.79
C LEU A 195 -5.89 6.99 -8.69
N PRO A 196 -5.42 6.14 -9.62
CA PRO A 196 -4.02 5.75 -9.69
C PRO A 196 -3.12 6.95 -10.00
N CYS A 197 -1.86 6.85 -9.63
CA CYS A 197 -0.88 7.93 -9.79
C CYS A 197 -0.67 8.33 -11.25
N ASN A 198 -0.89 7.42 -12.19
CA ASN A 198 -0.78 7.69 -13.62
C ASN A 198 -1.95 8.51 -14.19
N ALA A 199 -3.04 8.71 -13.44
CA ALA A 199 -4.24 9.37 -13.93
C ALA A 199 -4.16 10.91 -13.92
N ASN A 200 -3.09 11.51 -13.37
CA ASN A 200 -2.88 12.96 -13.24
C ASN A 200 -4.17 13.73 -12.87
N PRO A 201 -4.77 13.47 -11.70
CA PRO A 201 -6.00 14.13 -11.31
C PRO A 201 -5.80 15.65 -11.16
N SER A 202 -6.68 16.46 -11.75
CA SER A 202 -6.79 17.89 -11.43
C SER A 202 -7.78 18.09 -10.26
N GLY A 203 -7.44 19.00 -9.33
CA GLY A 203 -8.31 19.42 -8.23
C GLY A 203 -7.70 19.28 -6.83
N PRO A 204 -8.50 19.46 -5.75
CA PRO A 204 -8.02 19.31 -4.39
C PRO A 204 -7.73 17.84 -4.09
N TYR A 205 -6.49 17.54 -3.74
CA TYR A 205 -6.07 16.20 -3.31
C TYR A 205 -6.41 15.98 -1.86
N ASN A 206 -7.08 14.86 -1.55
CA ASN A 206 -7.41 14.44 -0.19
C ASN A 206 -6.76 13.12 0.21
N TYR A 207 -6.13 12.42 -0.74
CA TYR A 207 -5.41 11.18 -0.50
C TYR A 207 -3.93 11.31 -0.81
N LEU A 208 -3.11 10.70 0.04
CA LEU A 208 -1.74 10.31 -0.30
C LEU A 208 -1.77 8.87 -0.79
N VAL A 209 -1.05 8.57 -1.86
CA VAL A 209 -1.14 7.27 -2.54
C VAL A 209 0.23 6.64 -2.67
N TRP A 210 0.27 5.34 -2.42
CA TRP A 210 1.40 4.46 -2.65
C TRP A 210 0.97 3.34 -3.59
N GLU A 211 1.79 3.08 -4.61
CA GLU A 211 1.62 1.99 -5.56
C GLU A 211 2.84 1.08 -5.54
N ARG A 212 2.63 -0.22 -5.33
CA ARG A 212 3.70 -1.22 -5.33
C ARG A 212 3.26 -2.45 -6.12
N LEU A 213 4.22 -3.14 -6.73
CA LEU A 213 3.92 -4.47 -7.27
C LEU A 213 3.74 -5.45 -6.09
N PRO A 214 2.87 -6.47 -6.23
CA PRO A 214 2.65 -7.49 -5.19
C PRO A 214 3.93 -8.13 -4.65
N SER A 215 4.97 -8.30 -5.49
CA SER A 215 6.27 -8.84 -5.08
C SER A 215 7.08 -7.94 -4.15
N PHE A 216 6.87 -6.62 -4.19
CA PHE A 216 7.56 -5.65 -3.33
C PHE A 216 6.77 -5.31 -2.06
N ALA A 217 5.49 -5.69 -2.01
CA ALA A 217 4.59 -5.42 -0.89
C ALA A 217 4.74 -6.42 0.29
N SER A 218 5.49 -7.51 0.10
CA SER A 218 5.86 -8.47 1.14
C SER A 218 7.38 -8.50 1.36
N PRO A 219 7.97 -7.52 2.09
CA PRO A 219 9.38 -7.57 2.46
C PRO A 219 9.70 -8.77 3.38
N SER A 220 8.72 -9.28 4.12
CA SER A 220 8.81 -10.52 4.89
C SER A 220 8.70 -11.81 4.06
N GLY A 221 8.34 -11.70 2.77
CA GLY A 221 8.36 -12.79 1.79
C GLY A 221 9.72 -13.02 1.13
N HIS A 222 10.80 -12.41 1.64
CA HIS A 222 12.16 -12.68 1.16
C HIS A 222 12.67 -13.99 1.77
N SER A 223 12.15 -15.10 1.26
CA SER A 223 12.74 -16.40 1.51
C SER A 223 13.91 -16.61 0.56
N THR A 224 15.07 -17.02 1.11
CA THR A 224 16.25 -17.42 0.33
C THR A 224 16.02 -18.72 -0.46
N LEU A 225 14.87 -19.37 -0.25
CA LEU A 225 14.47 -20.54 -1.01
C LEU A 225 14.11 -20.11 -2.44
N TRP A 226 14.70 -20.82 -3.39
CA TRP A 226 14.51 -20.66 -4.83
C TRP A 226 13.04 -20.48 -5.29
N PRO A 227 12.05 -21.26 -4.79
CA PRO A 227 10.67 -21.22 -5.30
C PRO A 227 9.91 -19.93 -4.94
N THR A 228 10.40 -19.19 -3.96
CA THR A 228 9.78 -17.97 -3.42
C THR A 228 10.51 -16.70 -3.86
N ASN A 229 11.60 -16.83 -4.62
CA ASN A 229 12.34 -15.68 -5.11
C ASN A 229 11.58 -15.02 -6.28
N PRO A 230 11.28 -13.71 -6.21
CA PRO A 230 10.50 -13.01 -7.24
C PRO A 230 11.17 -13.04 -8.62
N THR A 231 12.50 -13.03 -8.70
CA THR A 231 13.24 -13.09 -9.96
C THR A 231 13.20 -14.50 -10.57
N VAL A 232 13.21 -15.53 -9.73
CA VAL A 232 13.12 -16.94 -10.15
C VAL A 232 11.69 -17.27 -10.57
N THR A 233 10.68 -16.83 -9.82
CA THR A 233 9.27 -17.00 -10.21
C THR A 233 8.95 -16.25 -11.50
N GLN A 234 9.52 -15.06 -11.71
CA GLN A 234 9.47 -14.37 -13.01
C GLN A 234 10.11 -15.21 -14.13
N PHE A 235 11.27 -15.82 -13.87
CA PHE A 235 11.95 -16.70 -14.83
C PHE A 235 11.14 -17.97 -15.11
N GLU A 236 10.65 -18.68 -14.09
CA GLU A 236 9.82 -19.88 -14.23
C GLU A 236 8.49 -19.60 -14.91
N GLN A 237 7.83 -18.47 -14.60
CA GLN A 237 6.62 -18.04 -15.30
C GLN A 237 6.91 -17.72 -16.77
N MET A 238 8.11 -17.23 -17.12
CA MET A 238 8.48 -16.99 -18.51
C MET A 238 8.65 -18.29 -19.32
N TYR A 239 9.12 -19.38 -18.70
CA TYR A 239 9.38 -20.67 -19.37
C TYR A 239 8.22 -21.68 -19.28
N SER A 240 7.42 -21.67 -18.23
CA SER A 240 6.28 -22.59 -18.05
C SER A 240 5.06 -22.24 -18.91
N THR A 241 4.96 -20.99 -19.38
CA THR A 241 3.74 -20.46 -20.00
C THR A 241 3.77 -20.40 -21.53
N ALA A 242 4.94 -20.54 -22.16
CA ALA A 242 5.15 -20.26 -23.58
C ALA A 242 5.16 -21.47 -24.53
N PRO A 243 5.75 -22.65 -24.19
CA PRO A 243 5.79 -23.76 -25.15
C PRO A 243 4.52 -24.60 -25.14
N ALA A 244 3.88 -24.82 -23.98
CA ALA A 244 2.86 -25.86 -23.85
C ALA A 244 1.54 -25.52 -24.57
N SER A 245 1.02 -24.29 -24.48
CA SER A 245 -0.24 -23.90 -25.11
C SER A 245 -0.13 -23.75 -26.64
N TYR A 246 1.01 -23.24 -27.12
CA TYR A 246 1.32 -23.18 -28.56
C TYR A 246 1.60 -24.57 -29.16
N LEU A 247 2.29 -25.46 -28.43
CA LEU A 247 2.48 -26.86 -28.83
C LEU A 247 1.20 -27.70 -28.71
N ALA A 248 0.25 -27.33 -27.84
CA ALA A 248 -1.02 -28.03 -27.66
C ALA A 248 -2.10 -27.68 -28.70
N GLY A 249 -1.83 -26.74 -29.61
CA GLY A 249 -2.75 -26.43 -30.73
C GLY A 249 -4.09 -25.82 -30.30
N LEU A 250 -4.13 -25.13 -29.15
CA LEU A 250 -5.36 -24.52 -28.64
C LEU A 250 -5.89 -23.44 -29.61
N PRO A 251 -7.21 -23.36 -29.82
CA PRO A 251 -7.81 -22.42 -30.76
C PRO A 251 -7.57 -20.97 -30.32
N ALA A 252 -7.36 -20.09 -31.30
CA ALA A 252 -7.06 -18.67 -31.08
C ALA A 252 -8.13 -17.90 -30.27
N SER A 253 -9.32 -18.45 -30.05
CA SER A 253 -10.37 -17.85 -29.22
C SER A 253 -10.13 -18.01 -27.71
N GLU A 254 -9.31 -18.98 -27.30
CA GLU A 254 -8.89 -19.15 -25.91
C GLU A 254 -7.53 -18.49 -25.72
N TYR A 255 -7.52 -17.16 -25.74
CA TYR A 255 -6.33 -16.40 -25.39
C TYR A 255 -6.05 -16.56 -23.89
N PRO A 256 -4.95 -17.21 -23.47
CA PRO A 256 -4.62 -17.27 -22.06
C PRO A 256 -4.12 -15.89 -21.61
N ALA A 257 -4.98 -15.14 -20.93
CA ALA A 257 -4.52 -14.07 -20.04
C ALA A 257 -3.84 -14.72 -18.84
N GLN A 258 -2.74 -14.12 -18.38
CA GLN A 258 -2.00 -14.63 -17.23
C GLN A 258 -1.65 -13.47 -16.30
N ASN A 259 -1.98 -13.64 -15.03
CA ASN A 259 -1.56 -12.72 -13.98
C ASN A 259 -0.11 -12.97 -13.61
N PHE A 260 0.68 -11.90 -13.63
CA PHE A 260 2.09 -11.94 -13.30
C PHE A 260 2.31 -11.95 -11.77
N LEU A 261 3.33 -12.66 -11.27
CA LEU A 261 3.69 -12.73 -9.83
C LEU A 261 2.63 -13.38 -8.92
N CYS A 262 1.88 -14.34 -9.45
CA CYS A 262 1.13 -15.25 -8.60
C CYS A 262 2.06 -16.12 -7.76
N GLY A 263 1.90 -16.03 -6.43
CA GLY A 263 2.67 -16.83 -5.47
C GLY A 263 2.65 -18.31 -5.83
N SER A 264 3.77 -19.00 -5.59
CA SER A 264 3.94 -20.43 -5.87
C SER A 264 3.10 -21.31 -4.97
#